data_AF-A0A7J6TSS7-F1
#
_entry.id   AF-A0A7J6TSS7-F1
#
_cell.length_a   1.000
_cell.length_b   1.000
_cell.length_c   1.000
_cell.angle_alpha   90.00
_cell.angle_beta   90.00
_cell.angle_gamma   90.00
#
_symmetry.space_group_name_H-M   'P 1'
#
loop_
_entity.id
_entity.type
_entity.pdbx_description
1 polymer ?
#
loop_
_entity_poly.entity_id
_entity_poly.type
_entity_poly.pdbx_seq_one_letter_code
_entity_poly.pdbx_strand_id
1 'polypeptide(L)'
;MSVAPKAATEVRDVHRIERIGAHSHIRGLGLDDALDARKISQGMVGQRGARKAAGIILKMIQEGKIAGRAVLIAGQPGTGKTALAMALAKALGEDTPFTMLAGSEIFSLEMSKTEALTQAFRKSIGVRIREEAEIIEGEVVEIEIEKSSDGGLAKWGKMVLKTTEMETIYDLGQKMIETIQKEKITA
;
A
#
# COMPACT_ATOMS: atom_id res chain seq x y z
N MET A 1 -3.38 -27.66 24.15
CA MET A 1 -2.92 -26.27 23.94
C MET A 1 -2.72 -26.06 22.44
N SER A 2 -3.72 -25.52 21.75
CA SER A 2 -3.61 -25.15 20.34
C SER A 2 -4.17 -23.73 20.23
N VAL A 3 -3.27 -22.76 20.30
CA VAL A 3 -3.61 -21.35 20.07
C VAL A 3 -3.87 -21.22 18.58
N ALA A 4 -5.12 -20.95 18.19
CA ALA A 4 -5.49 -20.64 16.83
C ALA A 4 -4.66 -19.43 16.34
N PRO A 5 -4.15 -19.45 15.09
CA PRO A 5 -3.46 -18.29 14.55
C PRO A 5 -4.47 -17.13 14.52
N LYS A 6 -4.17 -16.06 15.27
CA LYS A 6 -4.88 -14.79 15.11
C LYS A 6 -4.76 -14.41 13.65
N ALA A 7 -5.90 -14.17 13.00
CA ALA A 7 -5.98 -13.59 11.67
C ALA A 7 -4.98 -12.45 11.60
N ALA A 8 -4.05 -12.54 10.64
CA ALA A 8 -3.09 -11.49 10.37
C ALA A 8 -3.91 -10.21 10.16
N THR A 9 -3.78 -9.25 11.08
CA THR A 9 -4.27 -7.91 10.86
C THR A 9 -3.62 -7.48 9.55
N GLU A 10 -4.40 -7.32 8.48
CA GLU A 10 -3.91 -6.63 7.30
C GLU A 10 -3.29 -5.34 7.83
N VAL A 11 -1.98 -5.20 7.70
CA VAL A 11 -1.35 -3.88 7.80
C VAL A 11 -1.73 -3.18 6.51
N ARG A 12 -3.02 -2.86 6.37
CA ARG A 12 -3.39 -1.58 5.81
C ARG A 12 -2.81 -0.62 6.82
N ASP A 13 -1.57 -0.20 6.58
CA ASP A 13 -1.13 1.11 7.02
C ASP A 13 -2.34 1.98 6.79
N VAL A 14 -2.96 2.47 7.88
CA VAL A 14 -4.02 3.48 7.84
C VAL A 14 -3.58 4.38 6.72
N HIS A 15 -4.22 4.29 5.53
CA HIS A 15 -3.73 4.96 4.33
C HIS A 15 -3.57 6.37 4.82
N ARG A 16 -2.31 6.77 5.00
CA ARG A 16 -1.98 7.95 5.77
C ARG A 16 -2.51 9.01 4.84
N ILE A 17 -3.74 9.48 5.11
CA ILE A 17 -4.59 10.21 4.15
C ILE A 17 -3.60 11.04 3.37
N GLU A 18 -3.43 10.75 2.07
CA GLU A 18 -2.40 11.41 1.26
C GLU A 18 -2.79 12.88 1.19
N ARG A 19 -2.51 13.62 2.27
CA ARG A 19 -2.64 15.05 2.34
C ARG A 19 -1.69 15.53 1.29
N ILE A 20 -2.13 16.54 0.54
CA ILE A 20 -1.31 17.25 -0.43
C ILE A 20 -0.02 17.69 0.28
N GLY A 21 1.03 16.90 0.15
CA GLY A 21 2.35 17.18 0.66
C GLY A 21 3.13 18.00 -0.36
N ALA A 22 4.25 18.60 0.06
CA ALA A 22 5.09 19.44 -0.78
C ALA A 22 5.58 18.75 -2.07
N HIS A 23 5.56 17.41 -2.10
CA HIS A 23 6.03 16.59 -3.21
C HIS A 23 4.94 15.67 -3.81
N SER A 24 3.67 15.83 -3.41
CA SER A 24 2.54 14.99 -3.88
C SER A 24 2.31 15.01 -5.39
N HIS A 25 2.79 16.04 -6.09
CA HIS A 25 2.73 16.16 -7.54
C HIS A 25 3.72 15.25 -8.29
N ILE A 26 4.70 14.66 -7.59
CA ILE A 26 5.76 13.85 -8.19
C ILE A 26 5.26 12.42 -8.38
N ARG A 27 5.25 11.97 -9.63
CA ARG A 27 4.80 10.62 -10.02
C ARG A 27 5.94 9.72 -10.52
N GLY A 28 7.13 10.27 -10.73
CA GLY A 28 8.30 9.51 -11.18
C GLY A 28 9.43 10.40 -11.68
N LEU A 29 10.49 9.78 -12.21
CA LEU A 29 11.69 10.48 -12.68
C LEU A 29 11.52 11.17 -14.04
N GLY A 30 10.47 10.87 -14.81
CA GLY A 30 10.12 11.48 -16.09
C GLY A 30 11.20 11.32 -17.18
N LEU A 31 11.80 10.13 -17.24
CA LEU A 31 12.81 9.74 -18.23
C LEU A 31 12.13 9.12 -19.46
N ASP A 32 12.82 9.11 -20.59
CA ASP A 32 12.49 8.26 -21.73
C ASP A 32 13.24 6.91 -21.68
N ASP A 33 13.03 6.07 -22.69
CA ASP A 33 13.63 4.73 -22.79
C ASP A 33 15.17 4.79 -22.89
N ALA A 34 15.71 5.90 -23.41
CA ALA A 34 17.13 6.18 -23.50
C ALA A 34 17.74 6.74 -22.19
N LEU A 35 16.95 6.85 -21.11
CA LEU A 35 17.30 7.47 -19.82
C LEU A 35 17.53 8.98 -19.88
N ASP A 36 17.09 9.65 -20.93
CA ASP A 36 17.18 11.10 -21.03
C ASP A 36 15.98 11.76 -20.36
N ALA A 37 16.28 12.80 -19.57
CA ALA A 37 15.28 13.49 -18.78
C ALA A 37 14.52 14.52 -19.63
N ARG A 38 13.22 14.29 -19.83
CA ARG A 38 12.34 15.25 -20.49
C ARG A 38 12.26 16.55 -19.68
N LYS A 39 12.15 17.70 -20.37
CA LYS A 39 12.15 19.04 -19.76
C LYS A 39 11.12 19.17 -18.63
N ILE A 40 9.93 18.64 -18.85
CA ILE A 40 8.80 18.56 -17.91
C ILE A 40 8.17 17.18 -18.10
N SER A 41 8.13 16.36 -17.05
CA SER A 41 7.47 15.04 -17.10
C SER A 41 7.28 14.46 -15.69
N GLN A 42 6.19 13.73 -15.46
CA GLN A 42 5.87 13.02 -14.20
C GLN A 42 5.98 13.90 -12.93
N GLY A 43 5.63 15.18 -13.04
CA GLY A 43 5.73 16.15 -11.94
C GLY A 43 7.14 16.72 -11.70
N MET A 44 8.16 16.22 -12.40
CA MET A 44 9.52 16.74 -12.33
C MET A 44 9.79 17.77 -13.44
N VAL A 45 10.48 18.85 -13.06
CA VAL A 45 10.89 19.93 -13.96
C VAL A 45 12.39 20.18 -13.82
N GLY A 46 13.11 20.28 -14.95
CA GLY A 46 14.55 20.54 -14.93
C GLY A 46 15.36 19.40 -14.31
N GLN A 47 16.48 19.75 -13.65
CA GLN A 47 17.42 18.81 -13.00
C GLN A 47 17.80 17.61 -13.88
N ARG A 48 18.07 17.86 -15.18
CA ARG A 48 18.27 16.79 -16.17
C ARG A 48 19.42 15.85 -15.82
N GLY A 49 20.56 16.39 -15.41
CA GLY A 49 21.73 15.59 -15.02
C GLY A 49 21.43 14.69 -13.81
N ALA A 50 20.80 15.24 -12.77
CA ALA A 50 20.46 14.50 -11.57
C ALA A 50 19.38 13.43 -11.82
N ARG A 51 18.38 13.73 -12.65
CA ARG A 51 17.33 12.77 -13.06
C ARG A 51 17.90 11.63 -13.91
N LYS A 52 18.79 11.94 -14.85
CA LYS A 52 19.51 10.92 -15.63
C LYS A 52 20.35 10.03 -14.74
N ALA A 53 21.12 10.60 -13.80
CA ALA A 53 21.89 9.83 -12.83
C ALA A 53 20.99 8.93 -11.95
N ALA A 54 19.86 9.45 -11.47
CA ALA A 54 18.87 8.66 -10.74
C ALA A 54 18.27 7.53 -11.58
N GLY A 55 18.07 7.73 -12.89
CA GLY A 55 17.64 6.69 -13.82
C GLY A 55 18.65 5.55 -13.99
N ILE A 56 19.95 5.88 -14.02
CA ILE A 56 21.01 4.87 -14.04
C ILE A 56 21.00 4.08 -12.73
N ILE A 57 20.86 4.77 -11.59
CA ILE A 57 20.72 4.12 -10.27
C ILE A 57 19.50 3.19 -10.24
N LEU A 58 18.36 3.64 -10.75
CA LEU A 58 17.14 2.83 -10.84
C LEU A 58 17.39 1.53 -11.62
N LYS A 59 18.02 1.61 -12.80
CA LYS A 59 18.36 0.41 -13.58
C LYS A 59 19.36 -0.50 -12.84
N MET A 60 20.38 0.07 -12.19
CA MET A 60 21.33 -0.74 -11.41
C MET A 60 20.66 -1.47 -10.23
N ILE A 61 19.63 -0.88 -9.62
CA ILE A 61 18.82 -1.51 -8.58
C ILE A 61 17.98 -2.64 -9.17
N GLN A 62 17.26 -2.38 -10.28
CA GLN A 62 16.41 -3.37 -10.96
C GLN A 62 17.22 -4.58 -11.48
N GLU A 63 18.43 -4.35 -11.95
CA GLU A 63 19.35 -5.39 -12.42
C GLU A 63 20.07 -6.12 -11.26
N GLY A 64 19.89 -5.69 -10.01
CA GLY A 64 20.53 -6.29 -8.84
C GLY A 64 22.06 -6.11 -8.79
N LYS A 65 22.64 -5.21 -9.58
CA LYS A 65 24.10 -4.98 -9.66
C LYS A 65 24.66 -4.22 -8.46
N ILE A 66 23.78 -3.61 -7.65
CA ILE A 66 24.15 -2.87 -6.44
C ILE A 66 23.48 -3.51 -5.23
N ALA A 67 24.28 -3.92 -4.25
CA ALA A 67 23.84 -4.29 -2.91
C ALA A 67 24.69 -3.56 -1.87
N GLY A 68 24.07 -3.08 -0.79
CA GLY A 68 24.78 -2.46 0.35
C GLY A 68 25.45 -1.11 0.08
N ARG A 69 25.10 -0.41 -1.00
CA ARG A 69 25.62 0.95 -1.30
C ARG A 69 24.63 2.03 -0.90
N ALA A 70 25.13 3.13 -0.36
CA ALA A 70 24.35 4.33 -0.10
C ALA A 70 24.48 5.34 -1.25
N VAL A 71 23.41 6.08 -1.53
CA VAL A 71 23.39 7.17 -2.50
C VAL A 71 23.33 8.50 -1.76
N LEU A 72 24.27 9.41 -2.04
CA LEU A 72 24.29 10.76 -1.48
C LEU A 72 23.89 11.77 -2.55
N ILE A 73 22.87 12.57 -2.27
CA ILE A 73 22.43 13.68 -3.14
C ILE A 73 22.83 14.99 -2.48
N ALA A 74 23.78 15.70 -3.07
CA ALA A 74 24.28 16.98 -2.58
C ALA A 74 23.87 18.14 -3.49
N GLY A 75 23.72 19.34 -2.92
CA GLY A 75 23.37 20.56 -3.65
C GLY A 75 22.79 21.64 -2.73
N GLN A 76 22.61 22.85 -3.27
CA GLN A 76 22.05 23.99 -2.52
C GLN A 76 20.62 23.72 -2.01
N PRO A 77 20.17 24.36 -0.92
CA PRO A 77 18.77 24.30 -0.49
C PRO A 77 17.81 24.67 -1.63
N GLY A 78 16.63 24.03 -1.69
CA GLY A 78 15.62 24.32 -2.71
C GLY A 78 15.84 23.69 -4.10
N THR A 79 16.93 22.96 -4.33
CA THR A 79 17.23 22.35 -5.65
C THR A 79 16.48 21.04 -5.97
N GLY A 80 15.51 20.64 -5.14
CA GLY A 80 14.70 19.44 -5.38
C GLY A 80 15.37 18.11 -5.00
N LYS A 81 16.29 18.10 -4.02
CA LYS A 81 16.94 16.86 -3.55
C LYS A 81 15.94 15.84 -2.99
N THR A 82 15.06 16.28 -2.09
CA THR A 82 13.99 15.44 -1.52
C THR A 82 12.99 15.01 -2.60
N ALA A 83 12.68 15.92 -3.52
CA ALA A 83 11.83 15.63 -4.68
C ALA A 83 12.42 14.51 -5.56
N LEU A 84 13.74 14.54 -5.81
CA LEU A 84 14.43 13.51 -6.59
C LEU A 84 14.41 12.14 -5.89
N ALA A 85 14.60 12.10 -4.57
CA ALA A 85 14.52 10.86 -3.80
C ALA A 85 13.11 10.25 -3.86
N MET A 86 12.08 11.08 -3.74
CA MET A 86 10.69 10.64 -3.85
C MET A 86 10.32 10.20 -5.27
N ALA A 87 10.84 10.89 -6.29
CA ALA A 87 10.70 10.49 -7.68
C ALA A 87 11.33 9.12 -7.96
N LEU A 88 12.50 8.85 -7.38
CA LEU A 88 13.17 7.55 -7.48
C LEU A 88 12.35 6.45 -6.80
N ALA A 89 11.80 6.71 -5.61
CA ALA A 89 10.95 5.76 -4.90
C ALA A 89 9.69 5.41 -5.70
N LYS A 90 8.98 6.41 -6.24
CA LYS A 90 7.81 6.19 -7.10
C LYS A 90 8.16 5.46 -8.40
N ALA A 91 9.37 5.67 -8.94
CA ALA A 91 9.83 4.98 -10.14
C ALA A 91 10.24 3.50 -9.89
N LEU A 92 10.56 3.11 -8.65
CA LEU A 92 10.82 1.71 -8.28
C LEU A 92 9.52 0.88 -8.27
N GLY A 93 8.40 1.52 -7.94
CA GLY A 93 7.07 0.92 -7.96
C GLY A 93 6.21 1.46 -6.81
N GLU A 94 4.90 1.50 -7.00
CA GLU A 94 3.96 2.04 -5.99
C GLU A 94 3.98 1.24 -4.69
N ASP A 95 4.29 -0.05 -4.77
CA ASP A 95 4.39 -0.95 -3.63
C ASP A 95 5.74 -0.89 -2.90
N THR A 96 6.67 -0.05 -3.36
CA THR A 96 7.98 0.08 -2.72
C THR A 96 7.84 0.97 -1.48
N PRO A 97 8.13 0.48 -0.27
CA PRO A 97 8.04 1.30 0.94
C PRO A 97 9.07 2.43 0.89
N PHE A 98 8.65 3.63 1.30
CA PHE A 98 9.50 4.81 1.33
C PHE A 98 9.35 5.55 2.66
N THR A 99 10.44 5.62 3.42
CA THR A 99 10.49 6.34 4.70
C THR A 99 11.38 7.56 4.57
N MET A 100 10.82 8.75 4.83
CA MET A 100 11.63 9.94 5.10
C MET A 100 11.92 10.03 6.59
N LEU A 101 13.18 10.30 6.91
CA LEU A 101 13.66 10.51 8.27
C LEU A 101 14.53 11.76 8.29
N ALA A 102 14.22 12.70 9.18
CA ALA A 102 15.10 13.83 9.43
C ALA A 102 16.18 13.42 10.44
N GLY A 103 17.42 13.90 10.25
CA GLY A 103 18.52 13.55 11.15
C GLY A 103 18.26 13.95 12.62
N SER A 104 17.49 15.02 12.84
CA SER A 104 17.06 15.46 14.16
C SER A 104 16.08 14.49 14.84
N GLU A 105 15.31 13.71 14.08
CA GLU A 105 14.34 12.74 14.62
C GLU A 105 15.04 11.52 15.26
N ILE A 106 16.33 11.29 14.95
CA ILE A 106 17.13 10.20 15.53
C ILE A 106 17.52 10.52 16.99
N PHE A 107 17.58 11.80 17.35
CA PHE A 107 17.97 12.23 18.69
C PHE A 107 16.71 12.40 19.55
N SER A 108 16.43 11.39 20.38
CA SER A 108 15.30 11.40 21.31
C SER A 108 15.75 11.04 22.73
N LEU A 109 15.00 11.52 23.73
CA LEU A 109 15.13 11.09 25.12
C LEU A 109 14.38 9.78 25.39
N GLU A 110 13.37 9.46 24.58
CA GLU A 110 12.49 8.29 24.76
C GLU A 110 13.11 6.99 24.23
N MET A 111 14.02 7.09 23.26
CA MET A 111 14.64 5.92 22.62
C MET A 111 16.09 6.17 22.24
N SER A 112 16.87 5.09 22.20
CA SER A 112 18.27 5.16 21.78
C SER A 112 18.39 5.45 20.26
N LYS A 113 19.50 6.08 19.87
CA LYS A 113 19.82 6.37 18.46
C LYS A 113 19.82 5.11 17.59
N THR A 114 20.31 3.99 18.14
CA THR A 114 20.35 2.69 17.45
C THR A 114 18.95 2.14 17.23
N GLU A 115 18.06 2.27 18.22
CA GLU A 115 16.68 1.81 18.10
C GLU A 115 15.91 2.66 17.09
N ALA A 116 16.07 3.99 17.11
CA ALA A 116 15.46 4.88 16.14
C ALA A 116 15.86 4.53 14.69
N LEU A 117 17.15 4.27 14.45
CA LEU A 117 17.64 3.82 13.14
C LEU A 117 17.11 2.44 12.77
N THR A 118 17.10 1.48 13.70
CA THR A 118 16.59 0.13 13.47
C THR A 118 15.13 0.15 13.06
N GLN A 119 14.31 0.97 13.71
CA GLN A 119 12.91 1.16 13.35
C GLN A 119 12.76 1.81 11.97
N ALA A 120 13.57 2.83 11.66
CA ALA A 120 13.54 3.46 10.34
C ALA A 120 13.90 2.48 9.20
N PHE A 121 14.89 1.61 9.42
CA PHE A 121 15.22 0.54 8.47
C PHE A 121 14.09 -0.48 8.33
N ARG A 122 13.50 -0.94 9.45
CA ARG A 122 12.37 -1.89 9.41
C ARG A 122 11.14 -1.33 8.67
N LYS A 123 10.82 -0.05 8.87
CA LYS A 123 9.73 0.64 8.14
C LYS A 123 9.98 0.74 6.64
N SER A 124 11.25 0.72 6.22
CA SER A 124 11.65 0.85 4.82
C SER A 124 11.81 -0.51 4.10
N ILE A 125 11.50 -1.62 4.78
CA ILE A 125 11.59 -2.98 4.22
C ILE A 125 10.18 -3.55 4.15
N GLY A 126 9.73 -3.86 2.94
CA GLY A 126 8.42 -4.44 2.66
C GLY A 126 8.55 -5.93 2.40
N VAL A 127 7.69 -6.72 3.05
CA VAL A 127 7.58 -8.17 2.80
C VAL A 127 6.25 -8.41 2.11
N ARG A 128 6.29 -8.88 0.87
CA ARG A 128 5.09 -9.27 0.12
C ARG A 128 4.81 -10.74 0.33
N ILE A 129 3.69 -11.05 0.98
CA ILE A 129 3.19 -12.41 1.16
C ILE A 129 2.04 -12.59 0.16
N ARG A 130 2.08 -13.69 -0.60
CA ARG A 130 0.98 -14.09 -1.49
C ARG A 130 0.23 -15.22 -0.82
N GLU A 131 -1.09 -15.11 -0.80
CA GLU A 131 -2.01 -16.12 -0.30
C GLU A 131 -3.05 -16.40 -1.39
N GLU A 132 -3.46 -17.65 -1.51
CA GLU A 132 -4.54 -18.06 -2.42
C GLU A 132 -5.82 -18.18 -1.59
N ALA A 133 -6.89 -17.50 -2.01
CA ALA A 133 -8.19 -17.55 -1.38
C ALA A 133 -9.26 -17.78 -2.45
N GLU A 134 -10.22 -18.66 -2.15
CA GLU A 134 -11.41 -18.85 -2.97
C GLU A 134 -12.41 -17.75 -2.62
N ILE A 135 -12.79 -16.95 -3.62
CA ILE A 135 -13.73 -15.82 -3.48
C ILE A 135 -14.95 -16.11 -4.33
N ILE A 136 -16.14 -15.86 -3.78
CA ILE A 136 -17.42 -15.96 -4.49
C ILE A 136 -17.86 -14.54 -4.84
N GLU A 137 -18.02 -14.25 -6.12
CA GLU A 137 -18.50 -12.97 -6.64
C GLU A 137 -19.77 -13.18 -7.46
N GLY A 138 -20.76 -12.32 -7.26
CA GLY A 138 -22.04 -12.37 -7.97
C GLY A 138 -22.96 -11.21 -7.59
N GLU A 139 -23.98 -10.98 -8.41
CA GLU A 139 -25.08 -10.05 -8.13
C GLU A 139 -26.02 -10.69 -7.09
N VAL A 140 -26.40 -9.90 -6.08
CA VAL A 140 -27.37 -10.35 -5.08
C VAL A 140 -28.77 -10.19 -5.65
N VAL A 141 -29.48 -11.31 -5.85
CA VAL A 141 -30.86 -11.30 -6.35
C VAL A 141 -31.85 -11.23 -5.19
N GLU A 142 -31.59 -12.00 -4.14
CA GLU A 142 -32.50 -12.12 -3.00
C GLU A 142 -31.73 -12.45 -1.71
N ILE A 143 -32.23 -11.90 -0.60
CA ILE A 143 -31.75 -12.19 0.75
C ILE A 143 -32.96 -12.48 1.64
N GLU A 144 -33.03 -13.68 2.18
CA GLU A 144 -34.01 -14.08 3.20
C GLU A 144 -33.32 -14.23 4.55
N ILE A 145 -33.83 -13.59 5.61
CA ILE A 145 -33.30 -13.72 6.97
C ILE A 145 -34.44 -14.06 7.91
N GLU A 146 -34.41 -15.25 8.50
CA GLU A 146 -35.40 -15.65 9.49
C GLU A 146 -34.95 -15.21 10.90
N LYS A 147 -35.70 -14.28 11.48
CA LYS A 147 -35.50 -13.82 12.85
C LYS A 147 -36.37 -14.65 13.79
N SER A 148 -35.78 -15.09 14.90
CA SER A 148 -36.55 -15.75 15.96
C SER A 148 -37.58 -14.78 16.51
N SER A 149 -38.81 -15.25 16.73
CA SER A 149 -39.97 -14.46 17.15
C SER A 149 -39.83 -13.76 18.50
N ASP A 150 -38.76 -14.04 19.26
CA ASP A 150 -38.52 -13.52 20.61
C ASP A 150 -37.49 -12.37 20.64
N GLY A 151 -37.30 -11.66 19.52
CA GLY A 151 -36.35 -10.54 19.43
C GLY A 151 -34.87 -10.95 19.54
N GLY A 152 -34.59 -12.26 19.51
CA GLY A 152 -33.26 -12.84 19.56
C GLY A 152 -32.56 -12.89 18.19
N LEU A 153 -31.28 -13.28 18.23
CA LEU A 153 -30.38 -13.39 17.08
C LEU A 153 -31.01 -14.21 15.94
N ALA A 154 -30.78 -13.77 14.69
CA ALA A 154 -31.27 -14.45 13.50
C ALA A 154 -30.73 -15.89 13.43
N LYS A 155 -31.61 -16.85 13.17
CA LYS A 155 -31.30 -18.28 13.32
C LYS A 155 -30.63 -18.85 12.07
N TRP A 156 -31.09 -18.44 10.89
CA TRP A 156 -30.50 -18.76 9.59
C TRP A 156 -30.97 -17.74 8.55
N GLY A 157 -30.23 -17.64 7.44
CA GLY A 157 -30.63 -16.85 6.28
C GLY A 157 -30.27 -17.57 5.00
N LYS A 158 -30.81 -17.11 3.88
CA LYS A 158 -30.46 -17.53 2.53
C LYS A 158 -30.10 -16.33 1.69
N MET A 159 -29.13 -16.50 0.81
CA MET A 159 -28.76 -15.52 -0.19
C MET A 159 -28.68 -16.18 -1.55
N VAL A 160 -29.31 -15.56 -2.53
CA VAL A 160 -29.24 -15.99 -3.92
C VAL A 160 -28.25 -15.07 -4.65
N LEU A 161 -27.15 -15.67 -5.11
CA LEU A 161 -26.15 -15.00 -5.93
C LEU A 161 -26.29 -15.45 -7.37
N LYS A 162 -26.32 -14.47 -8.28
CA LYS A 162 -26.42 -14.69 -9.71
C LYS A 162 -25.21 -14.13 -10.43
N THR A 163 -24.71 -14.92 -11.36
CA THR A 163 -23.72 -14.53 -12.34
C THR A 163 -24.35 -14.61 -13.73
N THR A 164 -23.61 -14.29 -14.79
CA THR A 164 -24.11 -14.42 -16.16
C THR A 164 -24.41 -15.86 -16.56
N GLU A 165 -23.77 -16.85 -15.93
CA GLU A 165 -23.84 -18.26 -16.31
C GLU A 165 -24.60 -19.13 -15.31
N MET A 166 -24.57 -18.78 -14.02
CA MET A 166 -25.14 -19.60 -12.95
C MET A 166 -25.85 -18.76 -11.91
N GLU A 167 -26.87 -19.37 -11.31
CA GLU A 167 -27.60 -18.87 -10.16
C GLU A 167 -27.43 -19.89 -9.03
N THR A 168 -27.03 -19.41 -7.86
CA THR A 168 -26.61 -20.25 -6.73
C THR A 168 -27.22 -19.74 -5.43
N ILE A 169 -27.69 -20.68 -4.62
CA ILE A 169 -28.32 -20.39 -3.32
C ILE A 169 -27.33 -20.77 -2.22
N TYR A 170 -27.03 -19.83 -1.34
CA TYR A 170 -26.15 -20.00 -0.20
C TYR A 170 -26.92 -19.88 1.11
N ASP A 171 -26.74 -20.85 2.01
CA ASP A 171 -27.23 -20.76 3.37
C ASP A 171 -26.26 -19.93 4.23
N LEU A 172 -26.78 -18.88 4.87
CA LEU A 172 -26.04 -17.93 5.67
C LEU A 172 -26.06 -18.32 7.15
N GLY A 173 -24.88 -18.41 7.75
CA GLY A 173 -24.70 -18.50 9.19
C GLY A 173 -24.83 -17.13 9.88
N GLN A 174 -24.99 -17.15 11.20
CA GLN A 174 -25.23 -15.97 12.04
C GLN A 174 -24.21 -14.82 11.82
N LYS A 175 -22.91 -15.12 11.74
CA LYS A 175 -21.85 -14.11 11.52
C LYS A 175 -21.96 -13.41 10.16
N MET A 176 -22.38 -14.15 9.13
CA MET A 176 -22.58 -13.58 7.79
C MET A 176 -23.80 -12.66 7.77
N ILE A 177 -24.89 -13.05 8.46
CA ILE A 177 -26.10 -12.22 8.60
C ILE A 177 -25.79 -10.89 9.30
N GLU A 178 -25.01 -10.92 10.39
CA GLU A 178 -24.57 -9.70 11.09
C GLU A 178 -23.73 -8.78 10.18
N THR A 179 -22.86 -9.37 9.36
CA THR A 179 -22.02 -8.61 8.40
C THR A 179 -22.86 -7.97 7.31
N ILE A 180 -23.82 -8.71 6.74
CA ILE A 180 -24.77 -8.21 5.72
C ILE A 180 -25.59 -7.04 6.27
N GLN A 181 -26.11 -7.15 7.50
CA GLN A 181 -26.87 -6.07 8.15
C GLN A 181 -26.00 -4.84 8.44
N LYS A 182 -24.73 -5.05 8.83
CA LYS A 182 -23.79 -3.97 9.10
C LYS A 182 -23.42 -3.18 7.84
N GLU A 183 -23.17 -3.89 6.73
CA GLU A 183 -22.83 -3.30 5.43
C GLU A 183 -24.07 -2.81 4.66
N LYS A 184 -25.28 -3.01 5.21
CA LYS A 184 -26.57 -2.61 4.62
C LYS A 184 -26.76 -3.12 3.18
N ILE A 185 -26.37 -4.36 2.94
CA ILE A 185 -26.55 -5.00 1.63
C ILE A 185 -28.05 -5.26 1.43
N THR A 186 -28.60 -4.71 0.35
CA THR A 186 -29.98 -4.90 -0.09
C THR A 186 -29.98 -5.32 -1.56
N ALA A 187 -30.96 -6.13 -1.96
CA ALA A 187 -31.26 -6.39 -3.37
C ALA A 187 -31.86 -5.15 -4.04
#